data_AF-A0A9W9G3X4-F1
#
_entry.id   AF-A0A9W9G3X4-F1
#
_cell.length_a   1.000
_cell.length_b   1.000
_cell.length_c   1.000
_cell.angle_alpha   90.00
_cell.angle_beta   90.00
_cell.angle_gamma   90.00
#
_symmetry.space_group_name_H-M   'P 1'
#
loop_
_entity.id
_entity.type
_entity.pdbx_description
1 polymer ?
#
loop_
_entity_poly.entity_id
_entity_poly.type
_entity_poly.pdbx_seq_one_letter_code
_entity_poly.pdbx_strand_id
1 'polypeptide(L)'
;MTLDPAIGPTKKTISVYWSIPQRNTSSNVAGKNVRTASYQLLHCFGIAHRVYYASSMQGSASVCEDARQPPYLCPVDLAKVIYATSITVLGRYRSLLEFFSKTKNKGHKLFCFFRRLDTGKVG
;
A
#
# COMPACT_ATOMS: atom_id res chain seq x y z
N MET A 1 -6.68 -39.49 23.55
CA MET A 1 -6.18 -38.26 22.88
C MET A 1 -4.80 -37.96 23.42
N THR A 2 -3.76 -38.46 22.77
CA THR A 2 -2.35 -38.26 23.17
C THR A 2 -1.89 -36.91 22.63
N LEU A 3 -1.48 -36.01 23.52
CA LEU A 3 -0.84 -34.75 23.16
C LEU A 3 0.65 -35.02 22.94
N ASP A 4 1.10 -34.89 21.70
CA ASP A 4 2.51 -34.93 21.34
C ASP A 4 3.22 -33.64 21.82
N PRO A 5 4.21 -33.73 22.74
CA PRO A 5 4.82 -32.57 23.38
C PRO A 5 5.72 -31.73 22.46
N ALA A 6 5.97 -32.16 21.21
CA ALA A 6 6.89 -31.50 20.28
C ALA A 6 6.25 -30.41 19.38
N ILE A 7 4.93 -30.18 19.47
CA ILE A 7 4.21 -29.27 18.57
C ILE A 7 3.66 -28.08 19.36
N GLY A 8 4.54 -27.10 19.59
CA GLY A 8 4.18 -25.83 20.22
C GLY A 8 3.04 -25.10 19.50
N PRO A 9 2.33 -24.18 20.21
CA PRO A 9 1.13 -23.52 19.72
C PRO A 9 1.34 -22.81 18.37
N THR A 10 2.54 -22.27 18.14
CA THR A 10 2.95 -21.62 16.89
C THR A 10 2.89 -22.52 15.66
N LYS A 11 3.30 -23.80 15.76
CA LYS A 11 3.24 -24.72 14.61
C LYS A 11 1.80 -25.09 14.27
N LYS A 12 0.93 -25.23 15.28
CA LYS A 12 -0.52 -25.44 15.08
C LYS A 12 -1.17 -24.21 14.45
N THR A 13 -0.84 -22.99 14.89
CA THR A 13 -1.36 -21.76 14.29
C THR A 13 -0.95 -21.61 12.82
N ILE A 14 0.31 -21.91 12.49
CA ILE A 14 0.83 -21.88 11.12
C ILE A 14 0.11 -22.92 10.25
N SER A 15 -0.01 -24.17 10.73
CA SER A 15 -0.73 -25.25 10.02
C SER A 15 -2.20 -24.88 9.76
N VAL A 16 -2.90 -24.31 10.75
CA VAL A 16 -4.27 -23.82 10.57
C VAL A 16 -4.33 -22.69 9.54
N TYR A 17 -3.40 -21.73 9.59
CA TYR A 17 -3.33 -20.62 8.62
C TYR A 17 -3.21 -21.13 7.17
N TRP A 18 -2.34 -22.11 6.92
CA TRP A 18 -2.17 -22.71 5.60
C TRP A 18 -3.36 -23.58 5.17
N SER A 19 -4.12 -24.12 6.13
CA SER A 19 -5.31 -24.95 5.88
C SER A 19 -6.57 -24.13 5.57
N ILE A 20 -6.55 -22.82 5.86
CA ILE A 20 -7.64 -21.92 5.46
C ILE A 20 -7.60 -21.77 3.93
N PRO A 21 -8.71 -22.00 3.21
CA PRO A 21 -8.75 -21.81 1.77
C PRO A 21 -8.32 -20.38 1.45
N GLN A 22 -7.23 -20.24 0.67
CA GLN A 22 -6.77 -18.94 0.19
C GLN A 22 -7.88 -18.37 -0.68
N ARG A 23 -8.64 -17.41 -0.15
CA ARG A 23 -9.75 -16.79 -0.89
C ARG A 23 -9.17 -16.21 -2.17
N ASN A 24 -9.83 -16.49 -3.29
CA ASN A 24 -9.63 -15.76 -4.54
C ASN A 24 -9.69 -14.26 -4.18
N THR A 25 -8.53 -13.60 -4.22
CA THR A 25 -8.41 -12.23 -3.73
C THR A 25 -9.21 -11.35 -4.67
N SER A 26 -10.41 -10.97 -4.23
CA SER A 26 -11.12 -9.89 -4.90
C SER A 26 -10.16 -8.69 -4.98
N SER A 27 -10.13 -8.01 -6.13
CA SER A 27 -9.20 -6.90 -6.40
C SER A 27 -9.09 -5.86 -5.27
N ASN A 28 -10.13 -5.74 -4.45
CA ASN A 28 -10.20 -4.86 -3.29
C ASN A 28 -9.33 -5.28 -2.09
N VAL A 29 -9.04 -6.57 -1.89
CA VAL A 29 -8.22 -7.04 -0.75
C VAL A 29 -6.73 -6.83 -1.03
N ALA A 30 -6.27 -7.15 -2.24
CA ALA A 30 -4.86 -6.97 -2.61
C ALA A 30 -4.44 -5.49 -2.54
N GLY A 31 -5.28 -4.57 -3.05
CA GLY A 31 -5.01 -3.13 -2.99
C GLY A 31 -4.91 -2.58 -1.56
N LYS A 32 -5.77 -3.07 -0.65
CA LYS A 32 -5.69 -2.73 0.77
C LYS A 32 -4.40 -3.23 1.40
N ASN A 33 -4.04 -4.49 1.17
CA ASN A 33 -2.82 -5.08 1.72
C ASN A 33 -1.56 -4.33 1.27
N VAL A 34 -1.45 -3.97 -0.02
CA VAL A 34 -0.32 -3.19 -0.53
C VAL A 34 -0.26 -1.80 0.13
N ARG A 35 -1.40 -1.14 0.32
CA ARG A 35 -1.46 0.15 0.98
C ARG A 35 -1.06 0.06 2.46
N THR A 36 -1.58 -0.92 3.20
CA THR A 36 -1.22 -1.17 4.60
C THR A 36 0.27 -1.54 4.73
N ALA A 37 0.79 -2.39 3.84
CA ALA A 37 2.21 -2.72 3.82
C ALA A 37 3.07 -1.48 3.59
N SER A 38 2.69 -0.65 2.60
CA SER A 38 3.39 0.63 2.34
C SER A 38 3.37 1.55 3.56
N TYR A 39 2.22 1.67 4.23
CA TYR A 39 2.07 2.48 5.44
C TYR A 39 3.03 2.05 6.56
N GLN A 40 3.10 0.74 6.83
CA GLN A 40 3.98 0.22 7.86
C GLN A 40 5.46 0.33 7.48
N LEU A 41 5.81 0.18 6.20
CA LEU A 41 7.18 0.41 5.72
C LEU A 41 7.60 1.86 5.91
N LEU A 42 6.70 2.82 5.69
CA LEU A 42 7.00 4.22 5.94
C LEU A 42 7.23 4.53 7.43
N HIS A 43 6.53 3.83 8.34
CA HIS A 43 6.84 3.88 9.77
C HIS A 43 8.26 3.40 10.07
N CYS A 44 8.77 2.37 9.38
CA CYS A 44 10.17 1.94 9.52
C CYS A 44 11.18 3.03 9.11
N PHE A 45 10.79 3.97 8.25
CA PHE A 45 11.58 5.14 7.88
C PHE A 45 11.36 6.36 8.81
N GLY A 46 10.65 6.19 9.93
CA GLY A 46 10.37 7.27 10.89
C GLY A 46 9.33 8.28 10.39
N ILE A 47 8.52 7.93 9.39
CA ILE A 47 7.47 8.80 8.87
C ILE A 47 6.20 8.60 9.69
N ALA A 48 5.87 9.57 10.54
CA ALA A 48 4.67 9.54 11.37
C ALA A 48 3.38 9.87 10.59
N HIS A 49 2.23 9.70 11.25
CA HIS A 49 0.92 9.99 10.65
C HIS A 49 0.81 11.45 10.20
N ARG A 50 0.07 11.66 9.12
CA ARG A 50 -0.31 13.00 8.65
C ARG A 50 -1.71 13.38 9.12
N VAL A 51 -1.89 14.68 9.30
CA VAL A 51 -3.15 15.30 9.72
C VAL A 51 -3.60 16.40 8.76
N TYR A 52 -2.66 17.07 8.09
CA TYR A 52 -2.92 18.27 7.29
C TYR A 52 -3.11 18.03 5.78
N TYR A 53 -2.65 16.89 5.26
CA TYR A 53 -2.71 16.58 3.83
C TYR A 53 -3.21 15.17 3.60
N ALA A 54 -4.02 14.99 2.56
CA ALA A 54 -4.41 13.67 2.09
C ALA A 54 -3.15 12.89 1.68
N SER A 55 -2.90 11.78 2.36
CA SER A 55 -1.71 10.94 2.19
C SER A 55 -2.04 9.52 2.58
N SER A 56 -1.31 8.55 2.03
CA SER A 56 -1.39 7.16 2.49
C SER A 56 -0.94 7.02 3.94
N MET A 57 -0.21 8.00 4.49
CA MET A 57 0.19 8.10 5.90
C MET A 57 -0.83 8.79 6.81
N GLN A 58 -2.03 9.10 6.33
CA GLN A 58 -3.09 9.58 7.23
C GLN A 58 -3.46 8.46 8.22
N GLY A 59 -3.49 8.80 9.50
CA GLY A 59 -3.96 7.87 10.54
C GLY A 59 -5.43 7.49 10.32
N SER A 60 -5.80 6.27 10.66
CA SER A 60 -7.17 5.76 10.55
C SER A 60 -7.57 5.01 11.81
N ALA A 61 -8.79 5.24 12.28
CA ALA A 61 -9.39 4.54 13.42
C ALA A 61 -10.41 3.46 12.99
N SER A 62 -10.70 3.35 11.69
CA SER A 62 -11.63 2.33 11.17
C SER A 62 -11.29 1.84 9.76
N VAL A 63 -11.79 0.66 9.38
CA VAL A 63 -11.65 0.14 8.01
C VAL A 63 -12.32 1.07 6.98
N CYS A 64 -13.39 1.76 7.38
CA CYS A 64 -14.11 2.70 6.54
C CYS A 64 -13.30 3.98 6.29
N GLU A 65 -12.65 4.51 7.34
CA GLU A 65 -11.73 5.65 7.22
C GLU A 65 -10.50 5.28 6.39
N ASP A 66 -9.97 4.08 6.59
CA ASP A 66 -8.81 3.59 5.86
C ASP A 66 -9.13 3.50 4.35
N ALA A 67 -10.29 2.96 3.99
CA ALA A 67 -10.73 2.84 2.60
C ALA A 67 -10.90 4.20 1.87
N ARG A 68 -11.03 5.31 2.60
CA ARG A 68 -11.15 6.68 2.03
C ARG A 68 -9.80 7.34 1.78
N GLN A 69 -8.74 6.85 2.41
CA GLN A 69 -7.43 7.46 2.27
C GLN A 69 -6.85 7.22 0.88
N PRO A 70 -6.12 8.20 0.32
CA PRO A 70 -5.53 8.06 -0.99
C PRO A 70 -4.41 6.99 -1.02
N PRO A 71 -4.18 6.34 -2.17
CA PRO A 71 -3.08 5.40 -2.36
C PRO A 71 -1.74 6.08 -2.69
N TYR A 72 -1.59 7.38 -2.44
CA TYR A 72 -0.40 8.17 -2.77
C TYR A 72 0.15 8.90 -1.53
N LEU A 73 1.42 9.28 -1.59
CA LEU A 73 2.06 10.12 -0.57
C LEU A 73 1.85 11.59 -0.89
N CYS A 74 1.62 12.41 0.15
CA CYS A 74 1.68 13.86 0.00
C CYS A 74 3.12 14.33 -0.33
N PRO A 75 3.32 15.54 -0.89
CA PRO A 75 4.65 16.03 -1.26
C PRO A 75 5.66 15.98 -0.10
N VAL A 76 5.21 16.22 1.14
CA VAL A 76 6.08 16.22 2.32
C VAL A 76 6.53 14.80 2.69
N ASP A 77 5.64 13.81 2.64
CA ASP A 77 6.03 12.41 2.89
C ASP A 77 6.88 11.86 1.76
N LEU A 78 6.58 12.26 0.53
CA LEU A 78 7.36 11.89 -0.62
C LEU A 78 8.80 12.41 -0.50
N ALA A 79 8.99 13.67 -0.09
CA ALA A 79 10.32 14.22 0.16
C ALA A 79 11.09 13.43 1.23
N LYS A 80 10.42 13.01 2.31
CA LYS A 80 11.01 12.16 3.35
C LYS A 80 11.44 10.80 2.81
N VAL A 81 10.61 10.15 1.98
CA VAL A 81 10.96 8.87 1.36
C VAL A 81 12.15 9.02 0.42
N ILE A 82 12.17 10.08 -0.40
CA ILE A 82 13.28 10.38 -1.32
C ILE A 82 14.58 10.54 -0.53
N TYR A 83 14.53 11.30 0.57
CA TYR A 83 15.66 11.46 1.48
C TYR A 83 16.10 10.12 2.10
N ALA A 84 15.16 9.37 2.69
CA ALA A 84 15.45 8.12 3.39
C ALA A 84 15.99 7.00 2.48
N THR A 85 15.62 7.01 1.20
CA THR A 85 16.03 5.99 0.22
C THR A 85 17.18 6.46 -0.68
N SER A 86 17.64 7.70 -0.54
CA SER A 86 18.69 8.30 -1.37
C SER A 86 18.40 8.22 -2.89
N ILE A 87 17.13 8.13 -3.28
CA ILE A 87 16.73 8.19 -4.69
C ILE A 87 16.63 9.63 -5.15
N THR A 88 16.67 9.87 -6.46
CA THR A 88 16.44 11.20 -7.02
C THR A 88 14.97 11.40 -7.42
N VAL A 89 14.49 12.64 -7.31
CA VAL A 89 13.17 13.05 -7.80
C VAL A 89 13.00 12.66 -9.28
N LEU A 90 14.01 12.96 -10.10
CA LEU A 90 14.02 12.63 -11.53
C LEU A 90 13.97 11.11 -11.77
N GLY A 91 14.74 10.34 -10.99
CA GLY A 91 14.74 8.87 -11.06
C GLY A 91 13.35 8.30 -10.80
N ARG A 92 12.67 8.78 -9.75
CA ARG A 92 11.29 8.41 -9.45
C ARG A 92 10.34 8.67 -10.63
N TYR A 93 10.35 9.88 -11.19
CA TYR A 93 9.44 10.24 -12.29
C TYR A 93 9.75 9.45 -13.58
N ARG A 94 11.03 9.18 -13.87
CA ARG A 94 11.42 8.29 -14.98
C ARG A 94 10.87 6.88 -14.79
N SER A 95 11.02 6.30 -13.59
CA SER A 95 10.46 4.98 -13.29
C SER A 95 8.94 4.94 -13.40
N LEU A 96 8.24 6.01 -12.97
CA LEU A 96 6.79 6.13 -13.15
C LEU A 96 6.39 6.17 -14.63
N LEU A 97 7.05 7.00 -15.44
CA LEU A 97 6.79 7.09 -16.88
C LEU A 97 7.03 5.75 -17.59
N GLU A 98 8.12 5.06 -17.24
CA GLU A 98 8.43 3.74 -17.79
C GLU A 98 7.36 2.70 -17.41
N PHE A 99 6.92 2.70 -16.15
CA PHE A 99 5.85 1.84 -15.67
C PHE A 99 4.54 2.08 -16.44
N PHE A 100 4.12 3.34 -16.61
CA PHE A 100 2.89 3.66 -17.33
C PHE A 100 2.97 3.32 -18.83
N SER A 101 4.13 3.53 -19.43
CA SER A 101 4.38 3.17 -20.84
C SER A 101 4.26 1.66 -21.06
N LYS A 102 4.82 0.85 -20.15
CA LYS A 102 4.77 -0.63 -20.23
C LYS A 102 3.39 -1.20 -19.94
N THR A 103 2.65 -0.60 -19.01
CA THR A 103 1.34 -1.13 -18.56
C THR A 103 0.17 -0.82 -19.48
N LYS A 104 0.40 -0.13 -20.62
CA LYS A 104 -0.61 0.23 -21.64
C LYS A 104 -1.90 0.82 -21.03
N ASN A 105 -1.77 1.70 -20.04
CA ASN A 105 -2.88 2.45 -19.45
C ASN A 105 -4.15 1.59 -19.20
N LYS A 106 -3.98 0.34 -18.73
CA LYS A 106 -5.09 -0.58 -18.41
C LYS A 106 -5.79 -0.16 -17.11
N GLY A 107 -6.34 1.06 -17.07
CA GLY A 107 -7.31 1.56 -16.09
C GLY A 107 -7.17 1.00 -14.68
N HIS A 108 -5.96 0.96 -14.12
CA HIS A 108 -5.76 0.31 -12.83
C HIS A 108 -6.40 1.20 -11.76
N LYS A 109 -7.41 0.69 -11.04
CA LYS A 109 -8.24 1.50 -10.12
C LYS A 109 -7.44 2.32 -9.12
N LEU A 110 -6.27 1.83 -8.69
CA LEU A 110 -5.31 2.54 -7.83
C LEU A 110 -4.78 3.85 -8.44
N PHE A 111 -4.63 3.89 -9.76
CA PHE A 111 -4.13 5.05 -10.51
C PHE A 111 -5.25 5.81 -11.24
N CYS A 112 -6.52 5.40 -11.12
CA CYS A 112 -7.65 6.14 -11.70
C CYS A 112 -7.73 7.58 -11.18
N PHE A 113 -7.25 7.82 -9.94
CA PHE A 113 -7.07 9.18 -9.42
C PHE A 113 -6.10 10.00 -10.30
N PHE A 114 -4.94 9.43 -10.66
CA PHE A 114 -3.97 10.07 -11.55
C PHE A 114 -4.49 10.21 -12.99
N ARG A 115 -5.29 9.25 -13.49
CA ARG A 115 -5.91 9.33 -14.83
C ARG A 115 -6.81 10.56 -15.01
N ARG A 116 -7.45 11.06 -13.94
CA ARG A 116 -8.25 12.28 -14.00
C ARG A 116 -7.39 13.51 -14.35
N LEU A 117 -6.14 13.53 -13.88
CA LEU A 117 -5.19 14.61 -14.14
C LEU A 117 -4.64 14.57 -15.58
N ASP A 118 -4.34 13.38 -16.10
CA ASP A 118 -3.84 13.20 -17.49
C ASP A 118 -4.89 13.53 -18.57
N THR A 119 -6.19 13.46 -18.24
CA THR A 119 -7.27 13.72 -19.21
C THR A 119 -7.75 15.17 -19.23
N GLY A 120 -7.12 16.07 -18.46
CA GLY A 120 -7.47 17.49 -18.43
C GLY A 120 -8.89 17.80 -17.93
N LYS A 121 -9.62 16.80 -17.43
CA LYS A 121 -10.97 16.99 -16.89
C LYS A 121 -10.91 17.30 -15.39
N VAL A 122 -10.49 18.52 -15.09
CA VAL A 122 -10.87 19.22 -13.86
C VAL A 122 -12.36 19.55 -13.96
N GLY A 123 -13.14 18.97 -13.06
CA GLY A 123 -14.56 19.25 -12.89
C GLY A 123 -14.87 19.19 -11.41
#